data_AF-A0A430G009-F1
#
_entry.id   AF-A0A430G009-F1
#
_cell.length_a   1.000
_cell.length_b   1.000
_cell.length_c   1.000
_cell.angle_alpha   90.00
_cell.angle_beta   90.00
_cell.angle_gamma   90.00
#
_symmetry.space_group_name_H-M   'P 1'
#
loop_
_entity.id
_entity.type
_entity.pdbx_description
1 polymer ?
#
loop_
_entity_poly.entity_id
_entity_poly.type
_entity_poly.pdbx_seq_one_letter_code
_entity_poly.pdbx_strand_id
1 'polypeptide(L)'
;MRKRGLRSSIHQQDKGSDSMSENSTNKTARSIRQRVTRLAAAAIAVGVASIAAAPAQAQSNVCATGTWILCDDFNGATIDTTKWTKGNTNIGNKYKVRPANLKLTTVNDNGNTITVVDARMFGDTHAKPRQGGVLITKQRYGGGRYEVRMKNLPGPHGCSCFWNYYDSENEASPPPVRIYTEIDIEMPANIKPSPPAWATWRRTFGFNTWADSDADEDATYIQHVSNINPFDGQFHVYRWDWRDGANGTRKIDWYVDGVLQASTTQHVGTAPAQLWVGTWPAPWPGMTYNFNVKHAYIDWVRISALP
;
A
#
# COMPACT_ATOMS: atom_id res chain seq x y z
N MET A 1 12.68 -12.92 13.01
CA MET A 1 11.92 -11.70 12.64
C MET A 1 11.78 -10.75 13.84
N ARG A 2 12.78 -9.90 14.11
CA ARG A 2 12.78 -8.97 15.26
C ARG A 2 12.30 -7.56 14.85
N LYS A 3 10.99 -7.32 14.69
CA LYS A 3 10.49 -5.92 14.73
C LYS A 3 10.41 -5.47 16.20
N ARG A 4 11.40 -4.72 16.71
CA ARG A 4 11.36 -4.10 18.05
C ARG A 4 10.53 -2.82 17.97
N GLY A 5 9.54 -2.69 18.86
CA GLY A 5 8.63 -1.54 18.91
C GLY A 5 9.31 -0.26 19.40
N LEU A 6 8.91 0.86 18.79
CA LEU A 6 9.29 2.22 19.18
C LEU A 6 8.98 2.53 20.65
N ARG A 7 9.94 3.16 21.35
CA ARG A 7 9.74 3.83 22.64
C ARG A 7 9.39 5.31 22.40
N SER A 8 8.36 5.80 23.07
CA SER A 8 7.96 7.22 23.12
C SER A 8 8.73 7.98 24.20
N SER A 9 9.19 9.20 23.91
CA SER A 9 9.50 10.20 24.94
C SER A 9 8.51 11.35 24.83
N ILE A 10 7.72 11.53 25.88
CA ILE A 10 6.84 12.67 26.14
C ILE A 10 7.70 13.82 26.66
N HIS A 11 7.50 15.03 26.14
CA HIS A 11 7.85 16.26 26.87
C HIS A 11 6.65 17.21 26.87
N GLN A 12 6.37 17.69 28.07
CA GLN A 12 5.21 18.46 28.46
C GLN A 12 5.62 19.94 28.52
N GLN A 13 4.75 20.79 27.93
CA GLN A 13 4.46 22.22 28.14
C GLN A 13 5.48 23.13 28.83
N ASP A 14 5.66 24.34 28.26
CA ASP A 14 5.48 25.56 29.06
C ASP A 14 5.00 26.79 28.24
N LYS A 15 4.50 27.78 28.98
CA LYS A 15 3.55 28.87 28.65
C LYS A 15 4.15 30.17 28.07
N GLY A 16 3.25 31.06 27.61
CA GLY A 16 3.41 32.54 27.60
C GLY A 16 2.77 33.20 26.38
N SER A 17 1.48 33.58 26.40
CA SER A 17 0.94 34.92 26.71
C SER A 17 1.67 36.10 26.04
N ASP A 18 1.02 36.77 25.08
CA ASP A 18 0.81 38.22 25.21
C ASP A 18 -0.29 38.77 24.29
N SER A 19 -0.85 39.87 24.75
CA SER A 19 -2.09 40.52 24.31
C SER A 19 -1.82 41.92 23.74
N MET A 20 -2.89 42.58 23.27
CA MET A 20 -3.02 44.01 22.88
C MET A 20 -2.69 44.32 21.41
N SER A 21 -3.41 45.19 20.68
CA SER A 21 -4.64 45.94 20.92
C SER A 21 -5.10 46.53 19.58
N GLU A 22 -6.42 46.66 19.40
CA GLU A 22 -7.04 47.51 18.38
C GLU A 22 -6.88 48.99 18.76
N ASN A 23 -6.69 49.90 17.78
CA ASN A 23 -7.67 50.98 17.56
C ASN A 23 -7.45 51.88 16.32
N SER A 24 -8.58 52.17 15.68
CA SER A 24 -9.05 53.51 15.26
C SER A 24 -8.39 54.28 14.10
N THR A 25 -9.05 54.17 12.93
CA THR A 25 -9.63 55.26 12.08
C THR A 25 -9.25 56.73 12.32
N ASN A 26 -8.84 57.46 11.26
CA ASN A 26 -9.66 58.47 10.54
C ASN A 26 -8.89 59.25 9.44
N LYS A 27 -9.59 59.44 8.29
CA LYS A 27 -9.60 60.59 7.33
C LYS A 27 -8.24 61.05 6.72
N THR A 28 -8.11 61.28 5.41
CA THR A 28 -8.71 62.40 4.66
C THR A 28 -8.35 62.31 3.16
N ALA A 29 -9.16 63.00 2.34
CA ALA A 29 -8.82 63.63 1.05
C ALA A 29 -8.91 62.80 -0.25
N ARG A 30 -9.77 63.33 -1.12
CA ARG A 30 -10.14 62.93 -2.48
C ARG A 30 -9.30 63.77 -3.45
N SER A 31 -8.60 63.16 -4.40
CA SER A 31 -8.06 63.89 -5.56
C SER A 31 -7.60 62.97 -6.70
N ILE A 32 -8.22 63.20 -7.86
CA ILE A 32 -7.67 63.11 -9.23
C ILE A 32 -7.44 61.73 -9.86
N ARG A 33 -7.91 61.67 -11.11
CA ARG A 33 -8.08 60.54 -12.02
C ARG A 33 -6.74 59.96 -12.49
N GLN A 34 -6.62 58.63 -12.46
CA GLN A 34 -5.80 57.88 -13.41
C GLN A 34 -6.66 56.79 -14.06
N ARG A 35 -6.75 56.84 -15.40
CA ARG A 35 -7.35 55.79 -16.22
C ARG A 35 -6.43 54.58 -16.16
N VAL A 36 -6.80 53.56 -15.40
CA VAL A 36 -6.19 52.24 -15.49
C VAL A 36 -6.99 51.43 -16.49
N THR A 37 -6.39 51.16 -17.64
CA THR A 37 -6.87 50.22 -18.65
C THR A 37 -6.92 48.83 -18.00
N ARG A 38 -8.13 48.31 -17.72
CA ARG A 38 -8.28 46.92 -17.26
C ARG A 38 -8.04 45.97 -18.43
N LEU A 39 -6.83 45.43 -18.52
CA LEU A 39 -6.62 44.14 -19.19
C LEU A 39 -7.32 43.09 -18.33
N ALA A 40 -8.47 42.61 -18.77
CA ALA A 40 -9.09 41.42 -18.20
C ALA A 40 -8.18 40.24 -18.53
N ALA A 41 -7.39 39.80 -17.55
CA ALA A 41 -6.78 38.48 -17.60
C ALA A 41 -7.92 37.47 -17.57
N ALA A 42 -8.27 36.91 -18.73
CA ALA A 42 -9.10 35.72 -18.80
C ALA A 42 -8.28 34.59 -18.15
N ALA A 43 -8.53 34.34 -16.87
CA ALA A 43 -8.10 33.11 -16.24
C ALA A 43 -8.84 31.98 -16.97
N ILE A 44 -8.15 31.31 -17.89
CA ILE A 44 -8.59 30.01 -18.38
C ILE A 44 -8.49 29.10 -17.16
N ALA A 45 -9.62 28.92 -16.48
CA ALA A 45 -9.78 27.82 -15.54
C ALA A 45 -9.66 26.55 -16.38
N VAL A 46 -8.45 26.00 -16.48
CA VAL A 46 -8.26 24.62 -16.86
C VAL A 46 -8.90 23.83 -15.74
N GLY A 47 -10.18 23.51 -15.91
CA GLY A 47 -10.85 22.54 -15.06
C GLY A 47 -10.06 21.25 -15.19
N VAL A 48 -9.25 20.94 -14.17
CA VAL A 48 -8.72 19.60 -14.00
C VAL A 48 -9.94 18.76 -13.70
N ALA A 49 -10.54 18.19 -14.74
CA ALA A 49 -11.51 17.13 -14.57
C ALA A 49 -10.79 16.05 -13.75
N SER A 50 -11.21 15.91 -12.49
CA SER A 50 -10.79 14.81 -11.66
C SER A 50 -11.36 13.57 -12.30
N ILE A 51 -10.58 12.94 -13.17
CA ILE A 51 -10.92 11.65 -13.74
C ILE A 51 -10.86 10.70 -12.54
N ALA A 52 -12.00 10.43 -11.92
CA ALA A 52 -12.10 9.33 -10.98
C ALA A 52 -11.66 8.08 -11.73
N ALA A 53 -10.57 7.46 -11.31
CA ALA A 53 -10.16 6.18 -11.88
C ALA A 53 -11.29 5.20 -11.61
N ALA A 54 -11.85 4.62 -12.68
CA ALA A 54 -12.82 3.55 -12.52
C ALA A 54 -12.10 2.33 -11.92
N PRO A 55 -12.77 1.59 -11.02
CA PRO A 55 -12.21 0.35 -10.50
C PRO A 55 -11.87 -0.59 -11.66
N ALA A 56 -10.75 -1.30 -11.54
CA ALA A 56 -10.28 -2.19 -12.59
C ALA A 56 -11.32 -3.30 -12.84
N GLN A 57 -11.67 -3.54 -14.10
CA GLN A 57 -12.56 -4.63 -14.49
C GLN A 57 -11.78 -5.94 -14.65
N ALA A 58 -12.47 -7.08 -14.51
CA ALA A 58 -11.90 -8.38 -14.85
C ALA A 58 -11.45 -8.40 -16.32
N GLN A 59 -10.27 -8.96 -16.54
CA GLN A 59 -9.75 -9.21 -17.88
C GLN A 59 -9.43 -10.70 -18.00
N SER A 60 -9.95 -11.35 -19.03
CA SER A 60 -9.67 -12.77 -19.28
C SER A 60 -8.23 -12.99 -19.72
N ASN A 61 -7.59 -14.04 -19.20
CA ASN A 61 -6.31 -14.57 -19.67
C ASN A 61 -5.19 -13.52 -19.73
N VAL A 62 -5.06 -12.67 -18.71
CA VAL A 62 -4.13 -11.55 -18.84
C VAL A 62 -2.66 -11.98 -18.89
N CYS A 63 -2.37 -13.19 -18.43
CA CYS A 63 -1.04 -13.80 -18.57
C CYS A 63 -0.77 -14.40 -19.95
N ALA A 64 -1.79 -14.54 -20.81
CA ALA A 64 -1.62 -15.10 -22.16
C ALA A 64 -1.02 -14.09 -23.14
N THR A 65 -1.08 -12.79 -22.83
CA THR A 65 -0.57 -11.72 -23.68
C THR A 65 0.47 -10.90 -22.92
N GLY A 66 1.66 -10.71 -23.47
CA GLY A 66 2.71 -9.85 -22.91
C GLY A 66 3.98 -10.60 -22.53
N THR A 67 5.03 -9.81 -22.25
CA THR A 67 6.33 -10.31 -21.81
C THR A 67 6.43 -10.13 -20.30
N TRP A 68 6.22 -11.22 -19.57
CA TRP A 68 6.17 -11.22 -18.11
C TRP A 68 7.40 -11.93 -17.53
N ILE A 69 8.01 -11.32 -16.52
CA ILE A 69 9.01 -11.98 -15.67
C ILE A 69 8.30 -13.01 -14.76
N LEU A 70 7.12 -12.63 -14.25
CA LEU A 70 6.17 -13.53 -13.59
C LEU A 70 4.77 -13.08 -13.96
N CYS A 71 3.88 -14.04 -14.23
CA CYS A 71 2.44 -13.79 -14.32
C CYS A 71 1.68 -14.98 -13.79
N ASP A 72 0.65 -14.71 -13.00
CA ASP A 72 -0.33 -15.71 -12.57
C ASP A 72 -1.72 -15.08 -12.55
N ASP A 73 -2.63 -15.65 -13.34
CA ASP A 73 -4.07 -15.32 -13.38
C ASP A 73 -4.89 -16.32 -12.56
N PHE A 74 -4.22 -17.25 -11.87
CA PHE A 74 -4.79 -18.24 -10.97
C PHE A 74 -5.90 -19.10 -11.58
N ASN A 75 -5.95 -19.23 -12.91
CA ASN A 75 -6.96 -20.02 -13.63
C ASN A 75 -6.69 -21.53 -13.64
N GLY A 76 -5.59 -21.98 -13.01
CA GLY A 76 -5.29 -23.40 -12.83
C GLY A 76 -6.18 -24.08 -11.77
N ALA A 77 -6.11 -25.41 -11.69
CA ALA A 77 -6.86 -26.19 -10.69
C ALA A 77 -6.35 -25.97 -9.25
N THR A 78 -5.09 -25.56 -9.10
CA THR A 78 -4.43 -25.29 -7.82
C THR A 78 -3.50 -24.09 -7.95
N ILE A 79 -3.20 -23.42 -6.84
CA ILE A 79 -2.14 -22.41 -6.78
C ILE A 79 -0.83 -23.03 -7.28
N ASP A 80 -0.20 -22.40 -8.27
CA ASP A 80 1.02 -22.90 -8.90
C ASP A 80 2.20 -22.88 -7.92
N THR A 81 2.53 -24.05 -7.39
CA THR A 81 3.62 -24.21 -6.42
C THR A 81 5.01 -24.08 -7.04
N THR A 82 5.13 -23.97 -8.37
CA THR A 82 6.42 -23.64 -9.01
C THR A 82 6.72 -22.14 -8.91
N LYS A 83 5.69 -21.29 -8.82
CA LYS A 83 5.79 -19.84 -8.66
C LYS A 83 5.67 -19.40 -7.20
N TRP A 84 4.82 -20.08 -6.42
CA TRP A 84 4.38 -19.61 -5.12
C TRP A 84 4.71 -20.57 -3.97
N THR A 85 5.05 -19.98 -2.85
CA THR A 85 5.00 -20.58 -1.51
C THR A 85 3.80 -20.01 -0.78
N LYS A 86 2.98 -20.88 -0.18
CA LYS A 86 1.96 -20.45 0.78
C LYS A 86 2.63 -20.16 2.13
N GLY A 87 2.50 -18.93 2.62
CA GLY A 87 3.14 -18.48 3.85
C GLY A 87 2.80 -19.37 5.05
N ASN A 88 3.84 -19.88 5.72
CA ASN A 88 3.73 -20.61 6.99
C ASN A 88 4.71 -20.01 8.02
N THR A 89 4.41 -18.79 8.45
CA THR A 89 5.33 -18.02 9.30
C THR A 89 4.57 -17.09 10.25
N ASN A 90 5.29 -16.42 11.14
CA ASN A 90 4.76 -15.38 12.00
C ASN A 90 5.41 -14.05 11.61
N ILE A 91 4.65 -13.16 10.97
CA ILE A 91 5.10 -11.81 10.65
C ILE A 91 5.46 -11.08 11.96
N GLY A 92 6.63 -10.45 12.00
CA GLY A 92 7.20 -9.84 13.20
C GLY A 92 7.32 -10.82 14.38
N ASN A 93 7.54 -12.11 14.10
CA ASN A 93 7.58 -13.21 15.07
C ASN A 93 6.28 -13.40 15.88
N LYS A 94 5.19 -12.72 15.52
CA LYS A 94 3.98 -12.65 16.35
C LYS A 94 2.68 -12.94 15.58
N TYR A 95 2.56 -12.43 14.36
CA TYR A 95 1.30 -12.40 13.61
C TYR A 95 1.25 -13.55 12.60
N LYS A 96 0.36 -14.50 12.85
CA LYS A 96 0.35 -15.78 12.13
C LYS A 96 -0.19 -15.61 10.70
N VAL A 97 0.54 -16.14 9.73
CA VAL A 97 0.03 -16.44 8.39
C VAL A 97 0.17 -17.94 8.13
N ARG A 98 -0.87 -18.57 7.59
CA ARG A 98 -0.92 -20.04 7.46
C ARG A 98 -1.35 -20.48 6.07
N PRO A 99 -0.83 -21.61 5.55
CA PRO A 99 -1.19 -22.10 4.22
C PRO A 99 -2.67 -22.44 4.05
N ALA A 100 -3.31 -22.90 5.14
CA ALA A 100 -4.73 -23.25 5.16
C ALA A 100 -5.68 -22.06 4.93
N ASN A 101 -5.14 -20.83 5.04
CA ASN A 101 -5.89 -19.60 4.80
C ASN A 101 -5.83 -19.16 3.33
N LEU A 102 -5.30 -19.99 2.43
CA LEU A 102 -5.18 -19.73 0.99
C LEU A 102 -5.78 -20.87 0.18
N LYS A 103 -6.78 -20.56 -0.63
CA LYS A 103 -7.38 -21.50 -1.59
C LYS A 103 -7.78 -20.78 -2.87
N LEU A 104 -7.87 -21.51 -3.98
CA LEU A 104 -8.59 -21.02 -5.14
C LEU A 104 -10.10 -21.11 -4.89
N THR A 105 -10.84 -20.15 -5.42
CA THR A 105 -12.29 -20.11 -5.45
C THR A 105 -12.74 -19.27 -6.64
N THR A 106 -14.03 -19.30 -6.95
CA THR A 106 -14.62 -18.38 -7.91
C THR A 106 -15.40 -17.26 -7.20
N VAL A 107 -15.38 -16.05 -7.76
CA VAL A 107 -16.22 -14.93 -7.31
C VAL A 107 -16.88 -14.25 -8.51
N ASN A 108 -17.98 -13.54 -8.27
CA ASN A 108 -18.57 -12.65 -9.26
C ASN A 108 -17.90 -11.28 -9.21
N ASP A 109 -17.47 -10.80 -10.38
CA ASP A 109 -16.97 -9.47 -10.61
C ASP A 109 -17.77 -8.81 -11.73
N ASN A 110 -18.76 -8.01 -11.35
CA ASN A 110 -19.63 -7.27 -12.27
C ASN A 110 -20.26 -8.16 -13.36
N GLY A 111 -20.78 -9.33 -12.97
CA GLY A 111 -21.41 -10.29 -13.89
C GLY A 111 -20.46 -11.35 -14.43
N ASN A 112 -19.14 -11.19 -14.29
CA ASN A 112 -18.15 -12.18 -14.72
C ASN A 112 -17.77 -13.10 -13.56
N THR A 113 -17.81 -14.41 -13.76
CA THR A 113 -17.23 -15.37 -12.81
C THR A 113 -15.74 -15.50 -13.09
N ILE A 114 -14.91 -15.16 -12.11
CA ILE A 114 -13.45 -15.24 -12.18
C ILE A 114 -12.89 -16.17 -11.12
N THR A 115 -11.78 -16.85 -11.41
CA THR A 115 -11.02 -17.63 -10.43
C THR A 115 -10.07 -16.69 -9.68
N VAL A 116 -10.02 -16.80 -8.36
CA VAL A 116 -9.21 -15.95 -7.49
C VAL A 116 -8.58 -16.76 -6.38
N VAL A 117 -7.50 -16.24 -5.79
CA VAL A 117 -7.01 -16.70 -4.49
C VAL A 117 -7.84 -16.04 -3.39
N ASP A 118 -8.56 -16.84 -2.61
CA ASP A 118 -9.20 -16.44 -1.35
C ASP A 118 -8.16 -16.44 -0.22
N ALA A 119 -7.72 -15.24 0.16
CA ALA A 119 -6.83 -14.98 1.28
C ALA A 119 -7.66 -14.66 2.54
N ARG A 120 -7.83 -15.69 3.38
CA ARG A 120 -8.72 -15.65 4.55
C ARG A 120 -8.05 -15.04 5.77
N MET A 121 -8.78 -14.13 6.41
CA MET A 121 -8.47 -13.60 7.73
C MET A 121 -9.38 -14.21 8.78
N PHE A 122 -8.80 -14.78 9.83
CA PHE A 122 -9.52 -15.28 10.99
C PHE A 122 -9.52 -14.25 12.11
N GLY A 123 -10.70 -13.91 12.61
CA GLY A 123 -10.88 -13.00 13.73
C GLY A 123 -10.91 -13.73 15.07
N ASP A 124 -11.31 -13.01 16.11
CA ASP A 124 -11.28 -13.46 17.50
C ASP A 124 -12.30 -14.57 17.79
N THR A 125 -13.36 -14.70 17.00
CA THR A 125 -14.39 -15.74 17.21
C THR A 125 -14.10 -17.04 16.47
N HIS A 126 -13.03 -17.11 15.68
CA HIS A 126 -12.60 -18.33 15.01
C HIS A 126 -11.76 -19.22 15.95
N ALA A 127 -11.89 -20.55 15.84
CA ALA A 127 -11.17 -21.51 16.69
C ALA A 127 -9.63 -21.40 16.60
N LYS A 128 -9.12 -20.87 15.49
CA LYS A 128 -7.72 -20.49 15.28
C LYS A 128 -7.65 -18.98 15.07
N PRO A 129 -7.72 -18.16 16.14
CA PRO A 129 -7.92 -16.73 15.99
C PRO A 129 -6.66 -16.04 15.45
N ARG A 130 -6.87 -14.87 14.81
CA ARG A 130 -5.83 -13.97 14.31
C ARG A 130 -4.80 -14.69 13.44
N GLN A 131 -5.28 -15.23 12.32
CA GLN A 131 -4.44 -15.84 11.28
C GLN A 131 -4.84 -15.29 9.91
N GLY A 132 -3.85 -14.89 9.12
CA GLY A 132 -4.03 -14.50 7.73
C GLY A 132 -3.50 -15.56 6.75
N GLY A 133 -3.55 -15.23 5.46
CA GLY A 133 -2.99 -16.02 4.38
C GLY A 133 -2.22 -15.13 3.41
N VAL A 134 -0.96 -15.47 3.13
CA VAL A 134 -0.08 -14.69 2.24
C VAL A 134 0.61 -15.62 1.25
N LEU A 135 0.51 -15.30 -0.04
CA LEU A 135 1.34 -15.91 -1.07
C LEU A 135 2.68 -15.21 -1.15
N ILE A 136 3.75 -15.98 -1.33
CA ILE A 136 5.12 -15.50 -1.40
C ILE A 136 5.74 -16.08 -2.67
N THR A 137 6.35 -15.25 -3.51
CA THR A 137 7.05 -15.78 -4.69
C THR A 137 8.22 -16.67 -4.27
N LYS A 138 8.45 -17.77 -4.99
CA LYS A 138 9.63 -18.63 -4.77
C LYS A 138 10.93 -17.91 -5.10
N GLN A 139 10.92 -17.14 -6.18
CA GLN A 139 12.06 -16.35 -6.62
C GLN A 139 12.05 -14.95 -5.99
N ARG A 140 13.23 -14.36 -5.91
CA ARG A 140 13.44 -12.94 -5.67
C ARG A 140 13.50 -12.22 -7.02
N TYR A 141 12.88 -11.05 -7.10
CA TYR A 141 12.86 -10.23 -8.31
C TYR A 141 13.44 -8.85 -7.99
N GLY A 142 14.22 -8.29 -8.94
CA GLY A 142 14.84 -6.95 -8.83
C GLY A 142 13.92 -5.85 -9.36
N GLY A 143 14.51 -4.74 -9.80
CA GLY A 143 13.78 -3.63 -10.40
C GLY A 143 12.84 -4.06 -11.52
N GLY A 144 11.67 -3.44 -11.57
CA GLY A 144 10.59 -3.84 -12.46
C GLY A 144 9.26 -3.17 -12.11
N ARG A 145 8.23 -3.49 -12.89
CA ARG A 145 6.84 -3.14 -12.61
C ARG A 145 6.17 -4.32 -11.92
N TYR A 146 5.60 -4.06 -10.75
CA TYR A 146 4.90 -5.05 -9.93
C TYR A 146 3.45 -4.66 -9.85
N GLU A 147 2.55 -5.57 -10.21
CA GLU A 147 1.12 -5.30 -10.28
C GLU A 147 0.34 -6.44 -9.62
N VAL A 148 -0.65 -6.08 -8.81
CA VAL A 148 -1.67 -7.01 -8.31
C VAL A 148 -3.05 -6.43 -8.54
N ARG A 149 -3.96 -7.25 -9.05
CA ARG A 149 -5.39 -6.95 -8.97
C ARG A 149 -6.00 -7.69 -7.80
N MET A 150 -6.49 -6.97 -6.81
CA MET A 150 -7.10 -7.57 -5.63
C MET A 150 -8.27 -6.76 -5.07
N LYS A 151 -9.14 -7.47 -4.36
CA LYS A 151 -10.21 -6.93 -3.52
C LYS A 151 -9.79 -7.12 -2.06
N ASN A 152 -9.72 -6.02 -1.31
CA ASN A 152 -9.24 -6.03 0.07
C ASN A 152 -10.26 -6.62 1.05
N LEU A 153 -9.79 -6.89 2.26
CA LEU A 153 -10.64 -7.16 3.43
C LEU A 153 -11.69 -6.04 3.60
N PRO A 154 -12.94 -6.36 3.96
CA PRO A 154 -14.04 -5.39 4.03
C PRO A 154 -14.06 -4.60 5.36
N GLY A 155 -12.96 -3.94 5.71
CA GLY A 155 -12.85 -3.14 6.93
C GLY A 155 -11.43 -3.08 7.48
N PRO A 156 -11.22 -2.42 8.63
CA PRO A 156 -9.96 -2.50 9.35
C PRO A 156 -9.92 -3.83 10.12
N HIS A 157 -9.78 -4.94 9.38
CA HIS A 157 -9.84 -6.32 9.87
C HIS A 157 -8.47 -7.02 9.80
N GLY A 158 -7.38 -6.26 9.80
CA GLY A 158 -6.04 -6.68 9.42
C GLY A 158 -5.58 -5.93 8.17
N CYS A 159 -4.37 -6.22 7.72
CA CYS A 159 -3.87 -5.67 6.46
C CYS A 159 -4.30 -6.57 5.29
N SER A 160 -4.75 -5.95 4.20
CA SER A 160 -4.59 -6.44 2.84
C SER A 160 -3.34 -5.79 2.28
N CYS A 161 -2.29 -6.57 2.10
CA CYS A 161 -0.95 -6.08 1.86
C CYS A 161 -0.38 -6.70 0.58
N PHE A 162 0.39 -5.89 -0.12
CA PHE A 162 1.19 -6.25 -1.29
C PHE A 162 2.56 -5.63 -1.10
N TRP A 163 3.60 -6.46 -0.96
CA TRP A 163 4.93 -5.94 -0.64
C TRP A 163 6.08 -6.79 -1.15
N ASN A 164 7.20 -6.16 -1.51
CA ASN A 164 8.49 -6.85 -1.62
C ASN A 164 9.11 -6.98 -0.23
N TYR A 165 9.76 -8.11 0.06
CA TYR A 165 10.53 -8.30 1.29
C TYR A 165 11.77 -9.16 1.06
N TYR A 166 12.92 -8.65 1.48
CA TYR A 166 14.15 -9.38 1.66
C TYR A 166 14.89 -8.82 2.87
N ASP A 167 15.40 -9.74 3.68
CA ASP A 167 16.26 -9.43 4.81
C ASP A 167 17.30 -10.55 4.90
N SER A 168 18.55 -10.17 4.66
CA SER A 168 19.68 -11.10 4.64
C SER A 168 19.92 -11.80 5.98
N GLU A 169 19.41 -11.25 7.09
CA GLU A 169 19.46 -11.92 8.40
C GLU A 169 18.65 -13.21 8.45
N ASN A 170 17.71 -13.41 7.53
CA ASN A 170 16.92 -14.63 7.43
C ASN A 170 17.63 -15.73 6.61
N GLU A 171 18.81 -15.47 6.06
CA GLU A 171 19.58 -16.46 5.32
C GLU A 171 20.30 -17.44 6.27
N ALA A 172 20.59 -18.65 5.79
CA ALA A 172 21.32 -19.65 6.58
C ALA A 172 22.75 -19.18 6.93
N SER A 173 23.35 -18.39 6.03
CA SER A 173 24.66 -17.78 6.21
C SER A 173 24.57 -16.30 5.85
N PRO A 174 24.12 -15.43 6.78
CA PRO A 174 23.97 -14.01 6.50
C PRO A 174 25.31 -13.34 6.15
N PRO A 175 25.31 -12.36 5.22
CA PRO A 175 26.47 -11.52 4.95
C PRO A 175 26.84 -10.67 6.19
N PRO A 176 28.08 -10.18 6.28
CA PRO A 176 28.54 -9.35 7.41
C PRO A 176 27.84 -8.00 7.49
N VAL A 177 27.34 -7.49 6.36
CA VAL A 177 26.52 -6.27 6.29
C VAL A 177 25.11 -6.70 5.93
N ARG A 178 24.13 -6.32 6.77
CA ARG A 178 22.73 -6.61 6.51
C ARG A 178 22.29 -5.93 5.22
N ILE A 179 21.58 -6.68 4.40
CA ILE A 179 20.90 -6.21 3.21
C ILE A 179 19.40 -6.32 3.48
N TYR A 180 18.70 -5.21 3.28
CA TYR A 180 17.27 -5.10 3.49
C TYR A 180 16.59 -4.44 2.29
N THR A 181 15.43 -4.96 1.90
CA THR A 181 14.57 -4.36 0.88
C THR A 181 13.12 -4.68 1.24
N GLU A 182 12.35 -3.65 1.57
CA GLU A 182 10.90 -3.73 1.78
C GLU A 182 10.24 -2.59 0.99
N ILE A 183 9.21 -2.90 0.21
CA ILE A 183 8.40 -1.92 -0.54
C ILE A 183 6.95 -2.32 -0.35
N ASP A 184 6.14 -1.45 0.22
CA ASP A 184 4.79 -1.80 0.68
C ASP A 184 3.70 -1.00 -0.03
N ILE A 185 2.57 -1.68 -0.24
CA ILE A 185 1.23 -1.08 -0.26
C ILE A 185 0.43 -1.76 0.86
N GLU A 186 0.11 -1.00 1.89
CA GLU A 186 -0.63 -1.44 3.07
C GLU A 186 -2.05 -0.88 3.07
N MET A 187 -3.06 -1.76 3.16
CA MET A 187 -4.47 -1.37 3.24
C MET A 187 -5.18 -2.08 4.41
N PRO A 188 -5.63 -1.34 5.44
CA PRO A 188 -5.50 0.12 5.57
C PRO A 188 -4.04 0.53 5.87
N ALA A 189 -3.72 1.81 6.05
CA ALA A 189 -2.36 2.22 6.39
C ALA A 189 -2.09 2.13 7.91
N ASN A 190 -0.84 1.91 8.33
CA ASN A 190 -0.41 2.06 9.73
C ASN A 190 -0.24 3.55 10.11
N ILE A 191 -1.35 4.24 10.37
CA ILE A 191 -1.33 5.68 10.64
C ILE A 191 -1.16 5.94 12.14
N LYS A 192 -0.27 6.88 12.49
CA LYS A 192 -0.03 7.31 13.88
C LYS A 192 -0.09 8.85 13.99
N PRO A 193 -1.01 9.41 14.80
CA PRO A 193 -2.09 8.74 15.51
C PRO A 193 -3.14 8.18 14.54
N SER A 194 -3.85 7.10 14.92
CA SER A 194 -4.93 6.56 14.09
C SER A 194 -5.98 7.64 13.82
N PRO A 195 -6.53 7.73 12.58
CA PRO A 195 -7.61 8.64 12.29
C PRO A 195 -8.79 8.39 13.24
N PRO A 196 -9.49 9.45 13.67
CA PRO A 196 -10.60 9.32 14.62
C PRO A 196 -11.81 8.61 14.01
N ALA A 197 -11.91 8.52 12.67
CA ALA A 197 -13.02 7.92 11.97
C ALA A 197 -12.56 7.01 10.81
N TRP A 198 -13.19 5.83 10.71
CA TRP A 198 -12.99 4.88 9.61
C TRP A 198 -13.20 5.52 8.22
N ALA A 199 -14.12 6.49 8.12
CA ALA A 199 -14.41 7.18 6.87
C ALA A 199 -13.17 7.88 6.26
N THR A 200 -12.25 8.37 7.08
CA THR A 200 -10.99 8.96 6.62
C THR A 200 -9.96 7.86 6.36
N TRP A 201 -9.82 6.93 7.31
CA TRP A 201 -8.81 5.88 7.26
C TRP A 201 -8.95 4.96 6.04
N ARG A 202 -10.18 4.61 5.67
CA ARG A 202 -10.46 3.74 4.51
C ARG A 202 -10.00 4.31 3.17
N ARG A 203 -9.68 5.59 3.10
CA ARG A 203 -9.16 6.23 1.89
C ARG A 203 -7.67 6.55 1.97
N THR A 204 -7.03 6.24 3.09
CA THR A 204 -5.60 6.48 3.25
C THR A 204 -4.82 5.25 2.80
N PHE A 205 -4.00 5.43 1.77
CA PHE A 205 -3.03 4.43 1.37
C PHE A 205 -1.76 4.54 2.23
N GLY A 206 -1.18 3.40 2.59
CA GLY A 206 0.13 3.33 3.23
C GLY A 206 1.15 2.85 2.21
N PHE A 207 1.98 3.76 1.72
CA PHE A 207 3.12 3.43 0.87
C PHE A 207 4.38 3.56 1.71
N ASN A 208 5.11 2.46 1.88
CA ASN A 208 6.35 2.50 2.62
C ASN A 208 7.48 1.86 1.83
N THR A 209 8.70 2.28 2.12
CA THR A 209 9.90 1.58 1.65
C THR A 209 10.97 1.62 2.73
N TRP A 210 11.75 0.56 2.80
CA TRP A 210 12.90 0.42 3.68
C TRP A 210 14.09 -0.10 2.88
N ALA A 211 15.25 0.49 3.13
CA ALA A 211 16.53 0.03 2.60
C ALA A 211 17.46 -0.30 3.77
N ASP A 212 18.45 -1.16 3.57
CA ASP A 212 19.57 -1.40 4.50
C ASP A 212 19.21 -2.03 5.88
N SER A 213 18.19 -1.56 6.60
CA SER A 213 17.70 -2.12 7.87
C SER A 213 16.17 -2.00 8.08
N ASP A 214 15.68 -2.45 9.24
CA ASP A 214 14.30 -2.26 9.72
C ASP A 214 14.17 -1.13 10.77
N ALA A 215 15.12 -0.20 10.81
CA ALA A 215 15.09 1.00 11.66
C ALA A 215 14.42 2.19 10.94
N ASP A 216 13.61 2.98 11.66
CA ASP A 216 12.79 4.05 11.07
C ASP A 216 13.62 5.11 10.31
N GLU A 217 14.90 5.25 10.65
CA GLU A 217 15.85 6.14 9.96
C GLU A 217 16.17 5.69 8.53
N ASP A 218 15.97 4.39 8.24
CA ASP A 218 16.12 3.81 6.92
C ASP A 218 14.77 3.57 6.21
N ALA A 219 13.72 4.29 6.66
CA ALA A 219 12.37 4.15 6.16
C ALA A 219 11.85 5.44 5.50
N THR A 220 11.04 5.28 4.46
CA THR A 220 10.15 6.32 3.97
C THR A 220 8.71 5.87 4.11
N TYR A 221 7.90 6.67 4.82
CA TYR A 221 6.46 6.48 4.95
C TYR A 221 5.74 7.59 4.19
N ILE A 222 4.87 7.22 3.25
CA ILE A 222 4.00 8.13 2.54
C ILE A 222 2.56 7.70 2.77
N GLN A 223 1.82 8.56 3.46
CA GLN A 223 0.41 8.35 3.77
C GLN A 223 -0.37 9.54 3.25
N HIS A 224 -1.33 9.30 2.37
CA HIS A 224 -2.25 10.35 1.94
C HIS A 224 -3.64 9.80 1.68
N VAL A 225 -4.62 10.70 1.79
CA VAL A 225 -6.00 10.41 1.43
C VAL A 225 -6.11 10.41 -0.09
N SER A 226 -6.52 9.28 -0.65
CA SER A 226 -6.82 9.15 -2.07
C SER A 226 -8.30 9.37 -2.35
N ASN A 227 -8.61 9.75 -3.58
CA ASN A 227 -9.97 9.76 -4.09
C ASN A 227 -10.50 8.34 -4.36
N ILE A 228 -9.61 7.35 -4.40
CA ILE A 228 -9.94 5.92 -4.53
C ILE A 228 -10.20 5.36 -3.13
N ASN A 229 -11.29 4.59 -2.99
CA ASN A 229 -11.62 3.89 -1.75
C ASN A 229 -11.27 2.39 -1.89
N PRO A 230 -10.11 1.93 -1.38
CA PRO A 230 -9.73 0.51 -1.44
C PRO A 230 -10.66 -0.46 -0.68
N PHE A 231 -11.67 0.05 0.02
CA PHE A 231 -12.67 -0.72 0.78
C PHE A 231 -14.09 -0.56 0.24
N ASP A 232 -14.27 -0.27 -1.06
CA ASP A 232 -15.59 -0.19 -1.71
C ASP A 232 -16.17 -1.56 -2.12
N GLY A 233 -15.43 -2.64 -1.88
CA GLY A 233 -15.83 -4.00 -2.25
C GLY A 233 -15.58 -4.33 -3.73
N GLN A 234 -14.86 -3.46 -4.46
CA GLN A 234 -14.43 -3.68 -5.83
C GLN A 234 -12.98 -4.20 -5.88
N PHE A 235 -12.60 -4.71 -7.04
CA PHE A 235 -11.20 -5.01 -7.34
C PHE A 235 -10.51 -3.74 -7.82
N HIS A 236 -9.28 -3.54 -7.36
CA HIS A 236 -8.40 -2.48 -7.84
C HIS A 236 -7.07 -3.06 -8.27
N VAL A 237 -6.36 -2.33 -9.14
CA VAL A 237 -4.98 -2.64 -9.50
C VAL A 237 -4.05 -1.79 -8.65
N TYR A 238 -3.23 -2.45 -7.84
CA TYR A 238 -2.16 -1.84 -7.08
C TYR A 238 -0.84 -2.10 -7.79
N ARG A 239 -0.03 -1.06 -7.94
CA ARG A 239 1.22 -1.13 -8.68
C ARG A 239 2.31 -0.32 -8.04
N TRP A 240 3.55 -0.80 -8.16
CA TRP A 240 4.71 0.09 -8.15
C TRP A 240 5.63 -0.17 -9.34
N ASP A 241 6.28 0.89 -9.78
CA ASP A 241 7.42 0.85 -10.69
C ASP A 241 8.69 1.09 -9.87
N TRP A 242 9.49 0.04 -9.69
CA TRP A 242 10.72 0.07 -8.89
C TRP A 242 11.95 0.12 -9.79
N ARG A 243 12.66 1.24 -9.71
CA ARG A 243 14.01 1.42 -10.27
C ARG A 243 14.98 1.17 -9.13
N ASP A 244 15.68 0.04 -9.18
CA ASP A 244 16.55 -0.49 -8.10
C ASP A 244 17.97 0.08 -8.12
N GLY A 245 18.29 0.95 -9.08
CA GLY A 245 19.62 1.52 -9.25
C GLY A 245 20.49 0.81 -10.29
N ALA A 246 20.10 -0.35 -10.83
CA ALA A 246 20.90 -1.08 -11.82
C ALA A 246 21.18 -0.24 -13.08
N ASN A 247 20.24 0.63 -13.46
CA ASN A 247 20.34 1.56 -14.58
C ASN A 247 20.65 3.01 -14.12
N GLY A 248 21.29 3.18 -12.95
CA GLY A 248 21.71 4.48 -12.42
C GLY A 248 20.61 5.33 -11.77
N THR A 249 19.38 4.82 -11.67
CA THR A 249 18.26 5.51 -11.01
C THR A 249 17.69 4.66 -9.88
N ARG A 250 17.60 5.23 -8.67
CA ARG A 250 16.87 4.65 -7.53
C ARG A 250 15.57 5.43 -7.32
N LYS A 251 14.43 4.79 -7.58
CA LYS A 251 13.11 5.43 -7.48
C LYS A 251 12.00 4.40 -7.36
N ILE A 252 10.98 4.69 -6.57
CA ILE A 252 9.72 3.97 -6.56
C ILE A 252 8.60 4.94 -6.93
N ASP A 253 7.73 4.54 -7.85
CA ASP A 253 6.48 5.22 -8.19
C ASP A 253 5.30 4.29 -7.88
N TRP A 254 4.40 4.67 -6.97
CA TRP A 254 3.22 3.89 -6.61
C TRP A 254 1.98 4.36 -7.35
N TYR A 255 1.17 3.42 -7.81
CA TYR A 255 -0.06 3.68 -8.55
C TYR A 255 -1.21 2.82 -8.02
N VAL A 256 -2.42 3.37 -8.14
CA VAL A 256 -3.67 2.64 -7.92
C VAL A 256 -4.59 2.95 -9.10
N ASP A 257 -5.10 1.90 -9.74
CA ASP A 257 -5.89 1.96 -10.98
C ASP A 257 -5.25 2.86 -12.05
N GLY A 258 -3.93 2.73 -12.20
CA GLY A 258 -3.14 3.51 -13.16
C GLY A 258 -2.86 4.96 -12.76
N VAL A 259 -3.45 5.48 -11.68
CA VAL A 259 -3.21 6.85 -11.18
C VAL A 259 -2.02 6.87 -10.24
N LEU A 260 -1.04 7.72 -10.52
CA LEU A 260 0.12 7.95 -9.66
C LEU A 260 -0.35 8.46 -8.30
N GLN A 261 0.01 7.74 -7.25
CA GLN A 261 -0.32 8.09 -5.87
C GLN A 261 0.86 8.75 -5.16
N ALA A 262 2.07 8.23 -5.34
CA ALA A 262 3.27 8.70 -4.64
C ALA A 262 4.55 8.34 -5.40
N SER A 263 5.64 9.05 -5.09
CA SER A 263 6.98 8.77 -5.59
C SER A 263 8.01 9.00 -4.49
N THR A 264 9.09 8.21 -4.48
CA THR A 264 10.26 8.48 -3.63
C THR A 264 11.57 8.07 -4.31
N THR A 265 12.65 8.78 -3.98
CA THR A 265 14.04 8.38 -4.24
C THR A 265 14.79 8.03 -2.94
N GLN A 266 14.13 8.15 -1.79
CA GLN A 266 14.66 7.86 -0.46
C GLN A 266 14.38 6.41 -0.08
N HIS A 267 15.33 5.77 0.61
CA HIS A 267 15.21 4.41 1.16
C HIS A 267 14.73 3.35 0.17
N VAL A 268 15.18 3.47 -1.09
CA VAL A 268 14.85 2.51 -2.15
C VAL A 268 15.82 1.35 -2.10
N GLY A 269 15.39 0.18 -1.61
CA GLY A 269 16.22 -1.03 -1.62
C GLY A 269 16.76 -1.37 -3.03
N THR A 270 17.93 -2.01 -3.08
CA THR A 270 18.62 -2.35 -4.34
C THR A 270 18.70 -3.86 -4.58
N ALA A 271 18.41 -4.68 -3.56
CA ALA A 271 18.56 -6.12 -3.64
C ALA A 271 17.25 -6.78 -4.07
N PRO A 272 17.28 -7.76 -5.00
CA PRO A 272 16.09 -8.52 -5.37
C PRO A 272 15.38 -9.11 -4.15
N ALA A 273 14.05 -9.01 -4.15
CA ALA A 273 13.22 -9.39 -3.01
C ALA A 273 12.07 -10.31 -3.42
N GLN A 274 11.59 -11.13 -2.49
CA GLN A 274 10.38 -11.92 -2.72
C GLN A 274 9.19 -10.98 -2.71
N LEU A 275 8.20 -11.24 -3.55
CA LEU A 275 6.92 -10.56 -3.49
C LEU A 275 5.96 -11.34 -2.60
N TRP A 276 5.31 -10.64 -1.69
CA TRP A 276 4.32 -11.12 -0.75
C TRP A 276 2.99 -10.45 -1.02
N VAL A 277 1.91 -11.22 -1.04
CA VAL A 277 0.55 -10.71 -1.31
C VAL A 277 -0.49 -11.48 -0.51
N GLY A 278 -1.39 -10.76 0.16
CA GLY A 278 -2.50 -11.37 0.89
C GLY A 278 -2.86 -10.61 2.15
N THR A 279 -3.20 -11.35 3.21
CA THR A 279 -3.70 -10.76 4.46
C THR A 279 -2.93 -11.21 5.68
N TRP A 280 -2.78 -10.32 6.65
CA TRP A 280 -2.20 -10.65 7.96
C TRP A 280 -2.83 -9.82 9.10
N PRO A 281 -2.87 -10.34 10.34
CA PRO A 281 -3.57 -9.69 11.44
C PRO A 281 -2.72 -8.54 12.01
N ALA A 282 -2.68 -7.44 11.25
CA ALA A 282 -1.92 -6.25 11.56
C ALA A 282 -2.34 -5.61 12.90
N PRO A 283 -1.38 -5.21 13.75
CA PRO A 283 -1.66 -4.70 15.09
C PRO A 283 -1.91 -3.19 15.10
N TRP A 284 -2.31 -2.58 13.98
CA TRP A 284 -2.45 -1.13 13.92
C TRP A 284 -3.58 -0.65 14.83
N PRO A 285 -3.46 0.55 15.43
CA PRO A 285 -4.53 1.10 16.24
C PRO A 285 -5.82 1.25 15.40
N GLY A 286 -6.98 0.98 16.01
CA GLY A 286 -8.27 1.03 15.33
C GLY A 286 -8.72 -0.26 14.64
N MET A 287 -7.87 -1.30 14.60
CA MET A 287 -8.26 -2.60 14.05
C MET A 287 -9.35 -3.29 14.87
N THR A 288 -10.29 -3.92 14.17
CA THR A 288 -11.38 -4.71 14.78
C THR A 288 -11.28 -6.16 14.34
N TYR A 289 -11.30 -7.08 15.29
CA TYR A 289 -11.17 -8.52 15.05
C TYR A 289 -12.39 -9.34 15.52
N ASN A 290 -13.48 -8.69 15.93
CA ASN A 290 -14.70 -9.39 16.35
C ASN A 290 -15.49 -9.93 15.14
N PHE A 291 -14.95 -10.96 14.51
CA PHE A 291 -15.55 -11.70 13.41
C PHE A 291 -14.98 -13.13 13.37
N ASN A 292 -15.64 -14.00 12.61
CA ASN A 292 -15.16 -15.36 12.40
C ASN A 292 -14.15 -15.39 11.26
N VAL A 293 -14.60 -15.19 10.01
CA VAL A 293 -13.75 -15.15 8.81
C VAL A 293 -14.09 -13.92 7.96
N LYS A 294 -13.05 -13.29 7.40
CA LYS A 294 -13.15 -12.27 6.35
C LYS A 294 -12.24 -12.64 5.18
N HIS A 295 -12.53 -12.09 4.01
CA HIS A 295 -11.92 -12.50 2.75
C HIS A 295 -11.32 -11.30 2.03
N ALA A 296 -10.07 -11.46 1.56
CA ALA A 296 -9.54 -10.69 0.45
C ALA A 296 -9.39 -11.64 -0.75
N TYR A 297 -9.52 -11.11 -1.95
CA TYR A 297 -9.43 -11.90 -3.19
C TYR A 297 -8.34 -11.35 -4.08
N ILE A 298 -7.44 -12.22 -4.55
CA ILE A 298 -6.37 -11.86 -5.49
C ILE A 298 -6.73 -12.48 -6.83
N ASP A 299 -6.96 -11.65 -7.83
CA ASP A 299 -7.36 -12.07 -9.18
C ASP A 299 -6.15 -12.41 -10.04
N TRP A 300 -5.14 -11.54 -10.07
CA TRP A 300 -3.90 -11.83 -10.75
C TRP A 300 -2.73 -11.07 -10.14
N VAL A 301 -1.52 -11.57 -10.40
CA VAL A 301 -0.25 -10.91 -10.09
C VAL A 301 0.66 -10.90 -11.31
N ARG A 302 1.35 -9.79 -11.56
CA ARG A 302 2.37 -9.68 -12.61
C ARG A 302 3.61 -8.96 -12.14
N ILE A 303 4.72 -9.36 -12.75
CA ILE A 303 6.00 -8.68 -12.71
C ILE A 303 6.51 -8.57 -14.15
N SER A 304 6.87 -7.37 -14.59
CA SER A 304 7.48 -7.13 -15.90
C SER A 304 8.70 -6.23 -15.78
N ALA A 305 9.47 -6.14 -16.87
CA ALA A 305 10.41 -5.05 -17.02
C ALA A 305 9.67 -3.70 -16.96
N LEU A 306 10.40 -2.65 -16.56
CA LEU A 306 9.91 -1.29 -16.73
C LEU A 306 9.79 -0.96 -18.23
N PRO A 307 8.82 -0.12 -18.62
CA PRO A 307 8.73 0.39 -20.00
C PRO A 307 9.91 1.28 -20.38
#